data_AF-W1S796-F1
#
_entry.id   AF-W1S796-F1
#
_cell.length_a   1.000
_cell.length_b   1.000
_cell.length_c   1.000
_cell.angle_alpha   90.00
_cell.angle_beta   90.00
_cell.angle_gamma   90.00
#
_symmetry.space_group_name_H-M   'P 1'
#
loop_
_entity.id
_entity.type
_entity.pdbx_description
1 polymer ?
#
loop_
_entity_poly.entity_id
_entity_poly.type
_entity_poly.pdbx_seq_one_letter_code
_entity_poly.pdbx_strand_id
1 'polypeptide(L)'
;MSERLRFWLAVLSVPLWVGYPFAFSYGPIVARNVRCAGRRFTGGFDDCFNDYIPVLEMLAFPMTLLLMLPFLRFAFALYAPADHDGGWRWKIAGRMNGDACFPSLQLFAGLLILWIGFHVRMLPLAREADLLWAYWLIWTTWLLTGIAVSWPRESRAG
;
A
#
# COMPACT_ATOMS: atom_id res chain seq x y z
N MET A 1 -10.32 -19.83 -2.71
CA MET A 1 -10.36 -18.63 -3.57
C MET A 1 -10.00 -19.01 -4.99
N SER A 2 -10.79 -18.59 -5.97
CA SER A 2 -10.56 -18.91 -7.39
C SER A 2 -9.32 -18.21 -7.94
N GLU A 3 -8.67 -18.81 -8.94
CA GLU A 3 -7.51 -18.23 -9.62
C GLU A 3 -7.84 -16.87 -10.25
N ARG A 4 -9.04 -16.74 -10.83
CA ARG A 4 -9.52 -15.48 -11.41
C ARG A 4 -9.56 -14.35 -10.38
N LEU A 5 -10.01 -14.63 -9.16
CA LEU A 5 -10.05 -13.63 -8.08
C LEU A 5 -8.64 -13.26 -7.61
N ARG A 6 -7.75 -14.24 -7.44
CA ARG A 6 -6.33 -14.01 -7.13
C ARG A 6 -5.66 -13.10 -8.16
N PHE A 7 -5.90 -13.36 -9.44
CA PHE A 7 -5.35 -12.56 -10.52
C PHE A 7 -5.85 -11.11 -10.48
N TRP A 8 -7.15 -10.90 -10.28
CA TRP A 8 -7.69 -9.54 -10.15
C TRP A 8 -7.18 -8.80 -8.91
N LEU A 9 -6.96 -9.50 -7.80
CA LEU A 9 -6.32 -8.92 -6.61
C LEU A 9 -4.86 -8.53 -6.88
N ALA A 10 -4.11 -9.36 -7.63
CA ALA A 10 -2.77 -8.99 -8.08
C ALA A 10 -2.80 -7.77 -9.01
N VAL A 11 -3.74 -7.69 -9.95
CA VAL A 11 -3.90 -6.53 -10.84
C VAL A 11 -4.33 -5.26 -10.08
N LEU A 12 -5.18 -5.38 -9.05
CA LEU A 12 -5.61 -4.27 -8.19
C LEU A 12 -4.42 -3.57 -7.50
N SER A 13 -3.30 -4.27 -7.34
CA SER A 13 -2.07 -3.67 -6.82
C SER A 13 -1.55 -2.52 -7.69
N VAL A 14 -1.80 -2.54 -9.01
CA VAL A 14 -1.35 -1.50 -9.95
C VAL A 14 -1.95 -0.13 -9.60
N PRO A 15 -3.28 0.06 -9.61
CA PRO A 15 -3.86 1.36 -9.24
C PRO A 15 -3.60 1.72 -7.78
N LEU A 16 -3.49 0.74 -6.88
CA LEU A 16 -3.11 1.00 -5.49
C LEU A 16 -1.70 1.62 -5.40
N TRP A 17 -0.74 1.06 -6.13
CA TRP A 17 0.64 1.56 -6.18
C TRP A 17 0.74 2.90 -6.90
N VAL A 18 0.10 3.06 -8.06
CA VAL A 18 0.09 4.34 -8.80
C VAL A 18 -0.61 5.43 -8.00
N GLY A 19 -1.64 5.10 -7.22
CA GLY A 19 -2.36 6.04 -6.37
C GLY A 19 -1.56 6.49 -5.14
N TYR A 20 -0.51 5.76 -4.76
CA TYR A 20 0.29 6.02 -3.56
C TYR A 20 0.89 7.44 -3.49
N PRO A 21 1.64 7.92 -4.50
CA PRO A 21 2.22 9.26 -4.44
C PRO A 21 1.15 10.36 -4.35
N PHE A 22 -0.04 10.14 -4.91
CA PHE A 22 -1.16 11.07 -4.79
C PHE A 22 -1.75 11.06 -3.39
N ALA A 23 -2.00 9.89 -2.80
CA ALA A 23 -2.48 9.78 -1.42
C ALA A 23 -1.46 10.37 -0.42
N PHE A 24 -0.17 10.14 -0.66
CA PHE A 24 0.93 10.68 0.13
C PHE A 24 0.97 12.22 0.05
N SER A 25 0.81 12.81 -1.13
CA SER A 25 0.82 14.27 -1.32
C SER A 25 -0.49 14.94 -0.86
N TYR A 26 -1.61 14.23 -0.92
CA TYR A 26 -2.91 14.78 -0.57
C TYR A 26 -3.16 14.80 0.95
N GLY A 27 -2.63 13.82 1.69
CA GLY A 27 -2.77 13.74 3.15
C GLY A 27 -2.38 15.01 3.91
N PRO A 28 -1.20 15.59 3.65
CA PRO A 28 -0.74 16.84 4.27
C PRO A 28 -1.65 18.03 3.94
N ILE A 29 -2.15 18.12 2.71
CA ILE A 29 -3.08 19.17 2.27
C ILE A 29 -4.39 19.08 3.09
N VAL A 30 -4.95 17.88 3.22
CA VAL A 30 -6.17 17.66 4.00
C VAL A 30 -5.92 17.97 5.49
N ALA A 31 -4.82 17.49 6.05
CA ALA A 31 -4.46 17.75 7.45
C ALA A 31 -4.32 19.26 7.72
N ARG A 32 -3.71 20.01 6.79
CA ARG A 32 -3.60 21.47 6.86
C ARG A 32 -4.99 22.12 6.79
N ASN A 33 -5.80 21.76 5.81
CA ASN A 33 -7.13 22.36 5.62
C ASN A 33 -8.03 22.17 6.85
N VAL A 34 -7.99 20.98 7.47
CA VAL A 34 -8.77 20.69 8.68
C VAL A 34 -8.22 21.43 9.90
N ARG A 35 -6.89 21.42 10.12
CA ARG A 35 -6.27 22.07 11.29
C ARG A 35 -6.36 23.60 11.24
N CYS A 36 -6.38 24.18 10.04
CA CYS A 36 -6.38 25.62 9.81
C CYS A 36 -7.75 26.19 9.42
N ALA A 37 -8.79 25.35 9.42
CA ALA A 37 -10.15 25.78 9.16
C ALA A 37 -10.53 26.93 10.11
N GLY A 38 -10.92 28.08 9.54
CA GLY A 38 -11.36 29.25 10.30
C GLY A 38 -10.26 30.12 10.91
N ARG A 39 -8.98 29.81 10.71
CA ARG A 39 -7.85 30.65 11.16
C ARG A 39 -7.35 31.58 10.05
N ARG A 40 -6.98 32.82 10.39
CA ARG A 40 -6.35 33.77 9.46
C ARG A 40 -4.84 33.84 9.74
N PHE A 41 -4.04 33.85 8.68
CA PHE A 41 -2.59 33.95 8.76
C PHE A 41 -2.18 35.23 9.49
N THR A 42 -1.42 35.08 10.58
CA THR A 42 -1.05 36.22 11.45
C THR A 42 0.33 36.81 11.13
N GLY A 43 1.05 36.26 10.14
CA GLY A 43 2.38 36.73 9.73
C GLY A 43 3.55 36.10 10.48
N GLY A 44 3.30 35.20 11.43
CA GLY A 44 4.31 34.38 12.10
C GLY A 44 4.42 32.96 11.50
N PHE A 45 5.43 32.20 11.95
CA PHE A 45 5.46 30.73 11.80
C PHE A 45 4.28 30.17 12.61
N ASP A 46 3.10 30.10 12.00
CA ASP A 46 1.91 29.53 12.62
C ASP A 46 2.10 28.01 12.79
N ASP A 47 1.58 27.43 13.87
CA ASP A 47 1.42 25.96 14.04
C ASP A 47 0.63 25.30 12.87
N CYS A 48 0.01 26.13 12.04
CA CYS A 48 -0.70 25.79 10.83
C CYS A 48 0.20 25.57 9.60
N PHE A 49 1.42 26.11 9.63
CA PHE A 49 2.47 25.77 8.68
C PHE A 49 3.11 24.47 9.13
N ASN A 50 2.52 23.38 8.65
CA ASN A 50 3.16 22.09 8.77
C ASN A 50 4.40 22.15 7.87
N ASP A 51 5.59 22.33 8.45
CA ASP A 51 6.90 22.18 7.79
C ASP A 51 7.02 20.73 7.32
N TYR A 52 6.26 20.37 6.29
CA TYR A 52 6.28 19.06 5.69
C TYR A 52 7.41 19.01 4.68
N ILE A 53 8.26 18.01 4.83
CA ILE A 53 9.51 17.79 4.10
C ILE A 53 9.19 17.72 2.60
N PRO A 54 9.33 18.82 1.85
CA PRO A 54 8.90 18.88 0.44
C PRO A 54 9.69 17.88 -0.40
N VAL A 55 10.91 17.59 0.06
CA VAL A 55 11.82 16.60 -0.53
C VAL A 55 11.24 15.19 -0.49
N LEU A 56 10.57 14.76 0.59
CA LEU A 56 9.99 13.42 0.66
C LEU A 56 8.77 13.29 -0.26
N GLU A 57 7.95 14.35 -0.37
CA GLU A 57 6.81 14.39 -1.30
C GLU A 57 7.29 14.38 -2.76
N MET A 58 8.33 15.15 -3.09
CA MET A 58 8.94 15.14 -4.42
C MET A 58 9.57 13.80 -4.77
N LEU A 59 10.14 13.09 -3.78
CA LEU A 59 10.72 11.77 -3.98
C LEU A 59 9.67 10.66 -4.08
N ALA A 60 8.44 10.87 -3.58
CA ALA A 60 7.40 9.85 -3.60
C ALA A 60 7.09 9.37 -5.03
N PHE A 61 6.99 10.29 -6.00
CA PHE A 61 6.75 9.96 -7.41
C PHE A 61 7.88 9.15 -8.06
N PRO A 62 9.15 9.61 -8.09
CA PRO A 62 10.23 8.83 -8.68
C PRO A 62 10.47 7.51 -7.94
N MET A 63 10.32 7.48 -6.61
CA MET A 63 10.44 6.22 -5.86
C MET A 63 9.32 5.23 -6.21
N THR A 64 8.08 5.70 -6.39
CA THR A 64 6.95 4.85 -6.83
C THR A 64 7.25 4.23 -8.19
N LEU A 65 7.82 5.01 -9.13
CA LEU A 65 8.19 4.50 -10.45
C LEU A 65 9.37 3.52 -10.39
N LEU A 66 10.43 3.85 -9.65
CA LEU A 66 11.61 2.99 -9.49
C LEU A 66 11.26 1.65 -8.85
N LEU A 67 10.33 1.66 -7.88
CA LEU A 67 9.91 0.48 -7.13
C LEU A 67 8.70 -0.24 -7.75
N MET A 68 8.16 0.25 -8.88
CA MET A 68 7.00 -0.36 -9.55
C MET A 68 7.25 -1.82 -9.91
N LEU A 69 8.34 -2.14 -10.59
CA LEU A 69 8.62 -3.51 -11.02
C LEU A 69 8.84 -4.46 -9.82
N PRO A 70 9.67 -4.10 -8.81
CA PRO A 70 9.77 -4.88 -7.57
C PRO A 70 8.41 -5.10 -6.89
N PHE A 71 7.59 -4.06 -6.80
CA PHE A 71 6.28 -4.13 -6.18
C PHE A 71 5.33 -5.04 -6.96
N LEU A 72 5.28 -4.95 -8.29
CA LEU A 72 4.45 -5.82 -9.11
C LEU A 72 4.89 -7.29 -9.00
N ARG A 73 6.20 -7.55 -8.99
CA ARG A 73 6.71 -8.91 -8.71
C ARG A 73 6.22 -9.43 -7.37
N PHE A 74 6.32 -8.61 -6.32
CA PHE A 74 5.80 -8.93 -4.99
C PHE A 74 4.30 -9.20 -5.01
N ALA A 75 3.49 -8.31 -5.58
CA ALA A 75 2.04 -8.43 -5.60
C ALA A 75 1.58 -9.69 -6.36
N PHE A 76 2.21 -9.98 -7.50
CA PHE A 76 1.89 -11.18 -8.27
C PHE A 76 2.35 -12.45 -7.54
N ALA A 77 3.52 -12.45 -6.91
CA ALA A 77 4.00 -13.59 -6.11
C ALA A 77 3.12 -13.85 -4.87
N LEU A 78 2.60 -12.79 -4.23
CA LEU A 78 1.75 -12.88 -3.05
C LEU A 78 0.43 -13.62 -3.33
N TYR A 79 -0.14 -13.43 -4.53
CA TYR A 79 -1.41 -14.07 -4.92
C TYR A 79 -1.25 -15.30 -5.82
N ALA A 80 -0.04 -15.57 -6.33
CA ALA A 80 0.23 -16.72 -7.17
C ALA A 80 -0.17 -18.03 -6.47
N PRO A 81 -0.78 -19.00 -7.18
CA PRO A 81 -1.02 -20.34 -6.63
C PRO A 81 0.30 -21.09 -6.42
N ALA A 82 0.34 -22.10 -5.54
CA ALA A 82 1.58 -22.85 -5.28
C ALA A 82 2.12 -23.57 -6.55
N ASP A 83 1.21 -24.17 -7.33
CA ASP A 83 1.54 -25.00 -8.50
C ASP A 83 1.43 -24.25 -9.84
N HIS A 84 1.89 -22.99 -9.91
CA HIS A 84 1.79 -22.17 -11.11
C HIS A 84 2.97 -22.40 -12.08
N ASP A 85 3.08 -23.62 -12.61
CA ASP A 85 4.07 -23.93 -13.63
C ASP A 85 3.68 -23.28 -14.98
N GLY A 86 4.08 -22.02 -15.18
CA GLY A 86 4.25 -21.45 -16.52
C GLY A 86 3.05 -20.76 -17.17
N GLY A 87 1.93 -20.59 -16.46
CA GLY A 87 0.80 -19.81 -16.98
C GLY A 87 1.19 -18.36 -17.29
N TRP A 88 0.84 -17.85 -18.48
CA TRP A 88 1.20 -16.49 -18.93
C TRP A 88 0.79 -15.39 -17.93
N ARG A 89 -0.29 -15.63 -17.18
CA ARG A 89 -0.87 -14.71 -16.19
C ARG A 89 0.06 -14.43 -15.00
N TRP A 90 0.90 -15.39 -14.63
CA TRP A 90 1.74 -15.31 -13.43
C TRP A 90 3.22 -15.11 -13.76
N LYS A 91 3.57 -14.90 -15.04
CA LYS A 91 4.96 -14.68 -15.47
C LYS A 91 5.67 -13.54 -14.75
N ILE A 92 4.93 -12.51 -14.32
CA ILE A 92 5.47 -11.39 -13.56
C ILE A 92 6.00 -11.84 -12.19
N ALA A 93 5.36 -12.83 -11.53
CA ALA A 93 5.86 -13.41 -10.28
C ALA A 93 7.23 -14.12 -10.47
N GLY A 94 7.56 -14.52 -11.70
CA GLY A 94 8.80 -15.21 -12.02
C GLY A 94 8.84 -16.61 -11.40
N ARG A 95 9.99 -16.99 -10.84
CA ARG A 95 10.16 -18.26 -10.09
C ARG A 95 9.81 -18.13 -8.60
N MET A 96 9.33 -16.96 -8.17
CA MET A 96 8.97 -16.73 -6.77
C MET A 96 7.55 -17.26 -6.54
N ASN A 97 7.46 -18.37 -5.81
CA ASN A 97 6.23 -18.87 -5.23
C ASN A 97 6.05 -18.33 -3.80
N GLY A 98 4.80 -18.14 -3.38
CA GLY A 98 4.45 -17.55 -2.07
C GLY A 98 5.14 -18.24 -0.88
N ASP A 99 5.46 -19.54 -1.01
CA ASP A 99 6.15 -20.32 0.02
C ASP A 99 7.65 -19.99 0.13
N ALA A 100 8.36 -19.80 -1.00
CA ALA A 100 9.80 -19.49 -0.99
C ALA A 100 10.10 -18.05 -0.52
N CYS A 101 9.16 -17.14 -0.73
CA CYS A 101 9.29 -15.74 -0.32
C CYS A 101 8.65 -15.45 1.04
N PHE A 102 8.02 -16.42 1.70
CA PHE A 102 7.21 -16.20 2.90
C PHE A 102 7.88 -15.34 3.99
N PRO A 103 9.17 -15.52 4.34
CA PRO A 103 9.83 -14.68 5.36
C PRO A 103 10.01 -13.23 4.92
N SER A 104 10.46 -13.00 3.68
CA SER A 104 10.59 -11.66 3.11
C SER A 104 9.23 -10.97 2.89
N LEU A 105 8.20 -11.76 2.55
CA LEU A 105 6.82 -11.29 2.40
C LEU A 105 6.28 -10.82 3.76
N GLN A 106 6.56 -11.53 4.85
CA GLN A 106 6.16 -11.12 6.19
C GLN A 106 6.84 -9.84 6.66
N LEU A 107 8.15 -9.69 6.40
CA LEU A 107 8.88 -8.46 6.73
C LEU A 107 8.32 -7.26 5.95
N PHE A 108 8.09 -7.43 4.65
CA PHE A 108 7.52 -6.37 3.81
C PHE A 108 6.08 -6.05 4.21
N ALA A 109 5.25 -7.07 4.51
CA ALA A 109 3.90 -6.88 5.01
C ALA A 109 3.89 -6.17 6.36
N GLY A 110 4.80 -6.52 7.28
CA GLY A 110 4.95 -5.85 8.58
C GLY A 110 5.32 -4.38 8.42
N LEU A 111 6.30 -4.07 7.57
CA LEU A 111 6.67 -2.70 7.24
C LEU A 111 5.49 -1.93 6.63
N LEU A 112 4.76 -2.55 5.71
CA LEU A 112 3.59 -1.94 5.08
C LEU A 112 2.45 -1.70 6.09
N ILE A 113 2.21 -2.62 7.03
CA ILE A 113 1.22 -2.44 8.11
C ILE A 113 1.62 -1.27 9.01
N LEU A 114 2.88 -1.19 9.44
CA LEU A 114 3.39 -0.07 10.23
C LEU A 114 3.24 1.25 9.48
N TRP A 115 3.54 1.23 8.17
CA TRP A 115 3.42 2.38 7.30
C TRP A 115 1.97 2.87 7.14
N ILE A 116 1.04 1.95 6.86
CA ILE A 116 -0.40 2.26 6.79
C ILE A 116 -0.89 2.77 8.15
N GLY A 117 -0.50 2.11 9.25
CA GLY A 117 -0.88 2.51 10.60
C GLY A 117 -0.40 3.92 10.97
N PHE A 118 0.82 4.28 10.57
CA PHE A 118 1.34 5.64 10.71
C PHE A 118 0.47 6.66 9.96
N HIS A 119 0.14 6.40 8.69
CA HIS A 119 -0.71 7.30 7.91
C HIS A 119 -2.12 7.42 8.48
N VAL A 120 -2.75 6.29 8.81
CA VAL A 120 -4.09 6.25 9.41
C VAL A 120 -4.15 7.05 10.71
N ARG A 121 -3.13 6.95 11.58
CA ARG A 121 -3.03 7.74 12.82
C ARG A 121 -2.95 9.25 12.57
N MET A 122 -2.36 9.66 11.45
CA MET A 122 -2.16 11.07 11.11
C MET A 122 -3.38 11.70 10.41
N LEU A 123 -4.33 10.88 9.95
CA LEU A 123 -5.52 11.38 9.24
C LEU A 123 -6.53 12.00 10.20
N PRO A 124 -7.04 13.20 9.90
CA PRO A 124 -8.13 13.77 10.67
C PRO A 124 -9.42 12.95 10.46
N LEU A 125 -10.25 12.89 11.49
CA LEU A 125 -11.62 12.38 11.41
C LEU A 125 -12.54 13.48 10.85
N ALA A 126 -12.39 13.78 9.56
CA ALA A 126 -13.12 14.83 8.86
C ALA A 126 -13.48 14.35 7.45
N ARG A 127 -14.58 14.87 6.88
CA ARG A 127 -15.10 14.44 5.56
C ARG A 127 -14.09 14.66 4.43
N GLU A 128 -13.26 15.68 4.56
CA GLU A 128 -12.18 16.01 3.64
C GLU A 128 -11.14 14.88 3.54
N ALA A 129 -11.07 13.98 4.53
CA ALA A 129 -10.17 12.82 4.55
C ALA A 129 -10.83 11.52 4.08
N ASP A 130 -12.12 11.49 3.73
CA ASP A 130 -12.86 10.25 3.43
C ASP A 130 -12.21 9.44 2.30
N LEU A 131 -11.70 10.11 1.26
CA LEU A 131 -10.99 9.45 0.16
C LEU A 131 -9.68 8.80 0.60
N LEU A 132 -8.96 9.43 1.52
CA LEU A 132 -7.71 8.88 2.08
C LEU A 132 -8.02 7.69 2.98
N TRP A 133 -9.05 7.79 3.82
CA TRP A 133 -9.55 6.67 4.61
C TRP A 133 -9.92 5.48 3.73
N ALA A 134 -10.72 5.69 2.68
CA ALA A 134 -11.09 4.65 1.73
C ALA A 134 -9.84 4.02 1.07
N TYR A 135 -8.89 4.82 0.62
CA TYR A 135 -7.65 4.34 0.01
C TYR A 135 -6.85 3.42 0.94
N TRP A 136 -6.61 3.84 2.19
CA TRP A 136 -5.87 3.02 3.16
C TRP A 136 -6.63 1.78 3.62
N LEU A 137 -7.97 1.84 3.67
CA LEU A 137 -8.80 0.68 3.96
C LEU A 137 -8.71 -0.37 2.83
N ILE A 138 -8.70 0.06 1.57
CA ILE A 138 -8.51 -0.86 0.44
C ILE A 138 -7.13 -1.49 0.50
N TRP A 139 -6.07 -0.71 0.78
CA TRP A 139 -4.71 -1.24 0.98
C TRP A 139 -4.64 -2.29 2.09
N THR A 140 -5.26 -1.99 3.23
CA THR A 140 -5.29 -2.89 4.39
C THR A 140 -6.01 -4.19 4.04
N THR A 141 -7.19 -4.08 3.43
CA THR A 141 -8.00 -5.25 3.05
C THR A 141 -7.27 -6.10 2.00
N TRP A 142 -6.63 -5.46 1.02
CA TRP A 142 -5.80 -6.12 0.02
C TRP A 142 -4.68 -6.91 0.71
N LEU A 143 -3.91 -6.27 1.58
CA LEU A 143 -2.79 -6.91 2.27
C LEU A 143 -3.24 -8.08 3.17
N LEU A 144 -4.30 -7.88 3.96
CA LEU A 144 -4.87 -8.93 4.82
C LEU A 144 -5.33 -10.13 3.99
N THR A 145 -5.96 -9.87 2.85
CA THR A 145 -6.34 -10.93 1.91
C THR A 145 -5.10 -11.65 1.42
N GLY A 146 -4.06 -10.92 1.00
CA GLY A 146 -2.77 -11.48 0.56
C GLY A 146 -2.15 -12.41 1.60
N ILE A 147 -2.01 -11.94 2.84
CA ILE A 147 -1.50 -12.73 3.97
C ILE A 147 -2.35 -13.99 4.18
N ALA A 148 -3.67 -13.88 4.15
CA ALA A 148 -4.57 -15.02 4.36
C ALA A 148 -4.46 -16.09 3.27
N VAL A 149 -4.14 -15.72 2.01
CA VAL A 149 -3.94 -16.71 0.94
C VAL A 149 -2.51 -17.24 0.84
N SER A 150 -1.52 -16.46 1.26
CA SER A 150 -0.13 -16.88 1.28
C SER A 150 0.26 -17.59 2.58
N TRP A 151 -0.66 -17.69 3.55
CA TRP A 151 -0.41 -18.38 4.81
C TRP A 151 -0.11 -19.86 4.53
N PRO A 152 1.01 -20.41 5.04
CA PRO A 152 1.37 -21.80 4.89
C PRO A 152 0.22 -22.63 5.45
N ARG A 153 -0.43 -23.39 4.56
CA ARG A 153 -1.31 -24.46 5.01
C ARG A 153 -0.38 -25.61 5.28
N GLU A 154 -0.23 -25.97 6.56
CA GLU A 154 0.53 -27.13 6.97
C GLU A 154 0.29 -28.28 5.98
N SER A 155 1.35 -28.69 5.31
CA SER A 155 1.39 -30.01 4.72
C SER A 155 1.23 -31.01 5.86
N ARG A 156 0.05 -31.62 5.97
CA ARG A 156 -0.17 -32.95 6.56
C ARG A 156 0.41 -33.15 7.97
N ALA A 157 -0.42 -33.00 9.00
CA ALA A 157 -0.56 -34.13 9.93
C ALA A 157 -1.49 -35.11 9.18
N GLY A 158 -0.94 -36.06 8.45
CA GLY A 158 -0.53 -37.34 9.03
C GLY A 158 -1.64 -38.31 8.68
#